data_AF-A0A7H8MFK7-F1
#
_entry.id   AF-A0A7H8MFK7-F1
#
_cell.length_a   1.000
_cell.length_b   1.000
_cell.length_c   1.000
_cell.angle_alpha   90.00
_cell.angle_beta   90.00
_cell.angle_gamma   90.00
#
_symmetry.space_group_name_H-M   'P 1'
#
loop_
_entity.id
_entity.type
_entity.pdbx_description
1 polymer ?
#
loop_
_entity_poly.entity_id
_entity_poly.type
_entity_poly.pdbx_seq_one_letter_code
_entity_poly.pdbx_strand_id
1 'polypeptide(L)'
;MEAVPESKVDGTRTPDALVDDVPVEFKSLDPGAVPGSVKNALNKAKGQASNAIIDTRGTALTEDGAREGLERFLRHNPGRMDTIRILGDGYEISWP
;
A
#
# COMPACT_ATOMS: atom_id res chain seq x y z
N MET A 1 -18.00 -1.23 -1.63
CA MET A 1 -16.90 -0.26 -1.80
C MET A 1 -17.51 1.02 -2.32
N GLU A 2 -17.51 2.06 -1.50
CA GLU A 2 -17.99 3.38 -1.86
C GLU A 2 -16.76 4.27 -2.01
N ALA A 3 -16.55 4.82 -3.21
CA ALA A 3 -15.42 5.72 -3.47
C ALA A 3 -15.74 7.08 -2.86
N VAL A 4 -14.81 7.61 -2.07
CA VAL A 4 -14.99 8.89 -1.39
C VAL A 4 -14.59 9.99 -2.37
N PRO A 5 -15.42 11.04 -2.56
CA PRO A 5 -15.05 12.14 -3.44
C PRO A 5 -13.80 12.86 -2.93
N GLU A 6 -12.88 13.17 -3.84
CA GLU A 6 -11.66 13.94 -3.57
C GLU A 6 -12.00 15.28 -2.88
N SER A 7 -11.27 15.65 -1.81
CA SER A 7 -11.46 16.98 -1.19
C SER A 7 -11.02 18.08 -2.15
N LYS A 8 -11.87 19.11 -2.29
CA LYS A 8 -11.58 20.34 -3.04
C LYS A 8 -10.84 21.40 -2.21
N VAL A 9 -10.23 21.02 -1.10
CA VAL A 9 -9.54 21.95 -0.18
C VAL A 9 -8.04 21.83 -0.35
N ASP A 10 -7.42 22.92 -0.83
CA ASP A 10 -5.99 22.98 -1.10
C ASP A 10 -5.20 22.76 0.21
N GLY A 11 -4.34 21.73 0.22
CA GLY A 11 -3.55 21.33 1.40
C GLY A 11 -4.15 20.24 2.30
N THR A 12 -5.34 19.73 2.01
CA THR A 12 -5.95 18.61 2.76
C THR A 12 -5.76 17.30 1.99
N ARG A 13 -4.88 16.42 2.51
CA ARG A 13 -4.69 15.08 1.94
C ARG A 13 -5.96 14.27 2.15
N THR A 14 -6.55 13.79 1.06
CA THR A 14 -7.73 12.91 1.10
C THR A 14 -7.26 11.49 0.80
N PRO A 15 -7.62 10.51 1.63
CA PRO A 15 -7.35 9.10 1.32
C PRO A 15 -8.12 8.67 0.06
N ASP A 16 -7.54 7.73 -0.70
CA ASP A 16 -8.14 7.20 -1.94
C ASP A 16 -9.52 6.55 -1.69
N ALA A 17 -9.74 5.93 -0.52
CA ALA A 17 -11.06 5.50 -0.08
C ALA A 17 -11.18 5.40 1.46
N LEU A 18 -12.42 5.29 1.93
CA LEU A 18 -12.77 4.80 3.27
C LEU A 18 -13.26 3.36 3.13
N VAL A 19 -12.68 2.44 3.90
CA VAL A 19 -13.20 1.08 4.07
C VAL A 19 -13.67 1.00 5.52
N ASP A 20 -14.99 0.89 5.73
CA ASP A 20 -15.61 0.92 7.06
C ASP A 20 -15.16 2.14 7.90
N ASP A 21 -15.20 3.34 7.30
CA ASP A 21 -14.73 4.62 7.89
C ASP A 21 -13.22 4.72 8.19
N VAL A 22 -12.42 3.73 7.77
CA VAL A 22 -10.96 3.74 7.90
C VAL A 22 -10.31 4.27 6.61
N PRO A 23 -9.51 5.36 6.67
CA PRO A 23 -8.70 5.84 5.55
C PRO A 23 -7.72 4.77 5.06
N VAL A 24 -7.84 4.36 3.80
CA VAL A 24 -6.94 3.40 3.13
C VAL A 24 -6.38 4.02 1.86
N GLU A 25 -5.06 3.97 1.72
CA GLU A 25 -4.38 4.32 0.48
C GLU A 25 -4.28 3.11 -0.44
N PHE A 26 -4.58 3.28 -1.73
CA PHE A 26 -4.44 2.24 -2.74
C PHE A 26 -3.27 2.54 -3.69
N LYS A 27 -2.43 1.54 -3.96
CA LYS A 27 -1.34 1.66 -4.94
C LYS A 27 -1.26 0.39 -5.77
N SER A 28 -1.20 0.55 -7.09
CA SER A 28 -0.90 -0.54 -8.02
C SER A 28 0.54 -0.41 -8.51
N LEU A 29 1.20 -1.55 -8.74
CA LEU A 29 2.54 -1.61 -9.30
C LEU A 29 2.50 -2.01 -10.78
N ASP A 30 3.50 -1.55 -11.53
CA ASP A 30 3.65 -1.87 -12.95
C ASP A 30 4.35 -3.22 -13.18
N PRO A 31 4.17 -3.86 -14.35
CA PRO A 31 4.91 -5.05 -14.76
C PRO A 31 6.43 -4.93 -14.59
N GLY A 32 7.07 -5.98 -14.07
CA GLY A 32 8.50 -5.95 -13.73
C GLY A 32 8.79 -5.34 -12.36
N ALA A 33 7.78 -5.26 -11.49
CA ALA A 33 7.97 -4.83 -10.11
C ALA A 33 9.00 -5.70 -9.38
N VAL A 34 9.82 -5.06 -8.56
CA VAL A 34 10.85 -5.70 -7.73
C VAL A 34 10.55 -5.43 -6.26
N PRO A 35 11.21 -6.10 -5.30
CA PRO A 35 11.01 -5.82 -3.87
C PRO A 35 11.14 -4.33 -3.50
N GLY A 36 12.03 -3.61 -4.20
CA GLY A 36 12.18 -2.16 -4.06
C GLY A 36 10.92 -1.36 -4.44
N SER A 37 10.13 -1.83 -5.41
CA SER A 37 8.88 -1.20 -5.84
C SER A 37 7.83 -1.21 -4.73
N VAL A 38 7.69 -2.34 -4.01
CA VAL A 38 6.79 -2.44 -2.84
C VAL A 38 7.20 -1.46 -1.74
N LYS A 39 8.49 -1.44 -1.36
CA LYS A 39 9.02 -0.48 -0.38
C LYS A 39 8.72 0.96 -0.79
N ASN A 40 8.91 1.30 -2.07
CA ASN A 40 8.71 2.64 -2.58
C ASN A 40 7.22 3.04 -2.57
N ALA A 41 6.32 2.12 -2.93
CA ALA A 41 4.88 2.35 -2.85
C ALA A 41 4.42 2.59 -1.41
N LEU A 42 4.89 1.77 -0.46
CA LEU A 42 4.59 1.97 0.96
C LEU A 42 5.14 3.29 1.51
N ASN A 43 6.32 3.74 1.05
CA ASN A 43 6.86 5.06 1.43
C ASN A 43 6.03 6.23 0.91
N LYS A 44 5.34 6.07 -0.22
CA LYS A 44 4.37 7.07 -0.71
C LYS A 44 3.08 7.00 0.11
N ALA A 45 2.58 5.78 0.36
CA ALA A 45 1.31 5.56 1.05
C ALA A 45 1.30 6.08 2.50
N LYS A 46 2.38 5.85 3.26
CA LYS A 46 2.50 6.31 4.67
C LYS A 46 2.35 7.84 4.87
N GLY A 47 2.43 8.62 3.80
CA GLY A 47 2.26 10.07 3.82
C GLY A 47 0.80 10.50 3.65
N GLN A 48 -0.08 9.58 3.27
CA GLN A 48 -1.49 9.84 2.94
C GLN A 48 -2.44 9.17 3.93
N ALA A 49 -2.15 7.92 4.33
CA ALA A 49 -2.93 7.17 5.29
C ALA A 49 -2.04 6.27 6.15
N SER A 50 -2.55 5.83 7.30
CA SER A 50 -1.91 4.80 8.13
C SER A 50 -2.27 3.37 7.70
N ASN A 51 -3.18 3.19 6.74
CA ASN A 51 -3.54 1.89 6.18
C ASN A 51 -3.26 1.87 4.67
N ALA A 52 -2.75 0.77 4.14
CA ALA A 52 -2.46 0.65 2.70
C ALA A 52 -2.84 -0.70 2.10
N ILE A 53 -3.29 -0.67 0.85
CA ILE A 53 -3.43 -1.84 -0.01
C ILE A 53 -2.53 -1.65 -1.23
N ILE A 54 -1.60 -2.59 -1.42
CA ILE A 54 -0.67 -2.61 -2.55
C ILE A 54 -1.08 -3.75 -3.50
N ASP A 55 -1.46 -3.42 -4.71
CA ASP A 55 -1.76 -4.38 -5.77
C ASP A 55 -0.50 -4.66 -6.61
N THR A 56 -0.03 -5.90 -6.56
CA THR A 56 1.13 -6.42 -7.29
C THR A 56 0.73 -7.46 -8.33
N ARG A 57 -0.56 -7.68 -8.57
CA ARG A 57 -1.04 -8.62 -9.59
C ARG A 57 -0.62 -8.19 -10.99
N GLY A 58 -0.31 -9.16 -11.84
CA GLY A 58 0.20 -8.93 -13.18
C GLY A 58 1.63 -8.39 -13.24
N THR A 59 2.33 -8.29 -12.11
CA THR A 59 3.70 -7.76 -12.09
C THR A 59 4.80 -8.81 -12.17
N ALA A 60 4.43 -10.10 -12.03
CA ALA A 60 5.32 -11.24 -11.82
C ALA A 60 6.16 -11.18 -10.52
N LEU A 61 5.85 -10.26 -9.60
CA LEU A 61 6.49 -10.20 -8.28
C LEU A 61 6.02 -11.37 -7.42
N THR A 62 6.95 -12.19 -6.95
CA THR A 62 6.67 -13.33 -6.06
C THR A 62 6.28 -12.89 -4.66
N GLU A 63 5.64 -13.78 -3.89
CA GLU A 63 5.32 -13.54 -2.49
C GLU A 63 6.58 -13.21 -1.68
N ASP A 64 7.66 -13.95 -1.84
CA ASP A 64 8.94 -13.70 -1.16
C ASP A 64 9.51 -12.31 -1.47
N GLY A 65 9.43 -11.89 -2.74
CA GLY A 65 9.88 -10.56 -3.14
C GLY A 65 9.01 -9.45 -2.55
N ALA A 66 7.69 -9.68 -2.46
CA ALA A 66 6.77 -8.77 -1.79
C ALA A 66 7.04 -8.68 -0.27
N ARG A 67 7.26 -9.82 0.40
CA ARG A 67 7.65 -9.88 1.82
C ARG A 67 8.97 -9.16 2.07
N GLU A 68 9.97 -9.38 1.23
CA GLU A 68 11.24 -8.67 1.33
C GLU A 68 11.05 -7.14 1.25
N GLY A 69 10.23 -6.67 0.29
CA GLY A 69 9.88 -5.26 0.15
C GLY A 69 9.19 -4.69 1.37
N LEU A 70 8.22 -5.43 1.93
CA LEU A 70 7.52 -5.11 3.16
C LEU A 70 8.47 -5.02 4.35
N GLU A 71 9.27 -6.05 4.62
CA GLU A 71 10.23 -6.08 5.73
C GLU A 71 11.23 -4.93 5.66
N ARG A 72 11.73 -4.65 4.45
CA ARG A 72 12.61 -3.49 4.21
C ARG A 72 11.89 -2.18 4.54
N PHE A 73 10.60 -2.03 4.22
CA PHE A 73 9.84 -0.85 4.61
C PHE A 73 9.72 -0.73 6.13
N LEU A 74 9.29 -1.80 6.80
CA LEU A 74 9.04 -1.84 8.24
C LEU A 74 10.28 -1.54 9.08
N ARG A 75 11.43 -2.10 8.69
CA ARG A 75 12.71 -1.83 9.33
C ARG A 75 13.06 -0.34 9.40
N HIS A 76 12.66 0.44 8.38
CA HIS A 76 12.97 1.87 8.29
C HIS A 76 11.82 2.77 8.76
N ASN A 77 10.63 2.23 8.97
CA ASN A 77 9.42 2.99 9.29
C ASN A 77 8.63 2.35 10.44
N PRO A 78 9.26 2.10 11.60
CA PRO A 78 8.56 1.49 12.73
C PRO A 78 7.39 2.38 13.18
N GLY A 79 6.20 1.78 13.37
CA GLY A 79 5.00 2.46 13.87
C GLY A 79 4.40 3.50 12.91
N ARG A 80 4.74 3.47 11.62
CA ARG A 80 4.22 4.43 10.62
C ARG A 80 2.94 4.00 9.92
N MET A 81 2.60 2.71 9.99
CA MET A 81 1.40 2.13 9.38
C MET A 81 0.72 1.27 10.45
N ASP A 82 -0.60 1.30 10.46
CA ASP A 82 -1.47 0.48 11.31
C ASP A 82 -1.76 -0.86 10.63
N THR A 83 -2.06 -0.84 9.32
CA THR A 83 -2.27 -2.05 8.51
C THR A 83 -1.73 -1.91 7.08
N ILE A 84 -1.33 -3.03 6.49
CA ILE A 84 -0.86 -3.17 5.12
C ILE A 84 -1.41 -4.49 4.57
N ARG A 85 -2.00 -4.44 3.37
CA ARG A 85 -2.29 -5.63 2.57
C ARG A 85 -1.55 -5.56 1.24
N ILE A 86 -1.01 -6.68 0.79
CA ILE A 86 -0.36 -6.81 -0.51
C ILE A 86 -1.06 -7.95 -1.26
N LEU A 87 -1.64 -7.63 -2.41
CA LEU A 87 -2.39 -8.56 -3.25
C LEU A 87 -1.54 -8.90 -4.48
N GLY A 88 -1.12 -10.15 -4.61
CA GLY A 88 -0.34 -10.60 -5.76
C GLY A 88 -0.99 -11.75 -6.51
N ASP A 89 -0.27 -12.23 -7.53
CA ASP A 89 -0.74 -13.36 -8.34
C ASP A 89 -0.66 -14.66 -7.54
N GLY A 90 -1.80 -15.06 -6.97
CA GLY A 90 -1.92 -16.29 -6.19
C GLY A 90 -1.47 -16.18 -4.74
N TYR A 91 -1.21 -14.97 -4.23
CA TYR A 91 -0.88 -14.74 -2.82
C TYR A 91 -1.51 -13.45 -2.27
N GLU A 92 -1.67 -13.42 -0.95
CA GLU A 92 -2.04 -12.24 -0.18
C GLU A 92 -1.17 -12.17 1.07
N ILE A 93 -0.63 -10.99 1.36
CA ILE A 93 0.11 -10.70 2.58
C ILE A 93 -0.67 -9.66 3.36
N SER A 94 -0.94 -9.94 4.64
CA SER A 94 -1.51 -8.98 5.59
C SER A 94 -0.47 -8.68 6.68
N TRP A 95 -0.38 -7.42 7.11
CA TRP A 95 0.55 -7.00 8.15
C TRP A 95 0.03 -5.76 8.92
N PRO A 96 0.17 -5.71 10.25
CA PRO A 96 0.16 -6.90 11.10
C PRO A 96 -1.08 -7.75 10.79
#